data_AF-A0A1Y3EXV5-F1
#
_entry.id   AF-A0A1Y3EXV5-F1
#
_cell.length_a   1.000
_cell.length_b   1.000
_cell.length_c   1.000
_cell.angle_alpha   90.00
_cell.angle_beta   90.00
_cell.angle_gamma   90.00
#
_symmetry.space_group_name_H-M   'P 1'
#
loop_
_entity.id
_entity.type
_entity.pdbx_description
1 polymer ?
#
loop_
_entity_poly.entity_id
_entity_poly.type
_entity_poly.pdbx_seq_one_letter_code
_entity_poly.pdbx_strand_id
1 'polypeptide(L)'
;MMVELNRLIQKEYSFLYKQYQKLKTVLQAEKCDDTTNVYTVTLQNTDCESKLIIEGSPATNCSDVEHHHPLSCSILSKVASADEKIIGAYCSVGLEKSFPKKKSLCKLSRYPGEEKFKTFVPEEVSSWFHDAIVYVPTGNRPLSNSMHSNNYRGRQGIVGLGMLPHLGAVQMNVVTIFRKNGKTTEVLSLINANGSIEIPKVVTYLLICFWITLCKLTMFY
;
A
#
# COMPACT_ATOMS: atom_id res chain seq x y z
N MET A 1 15.80 -13.19 -2.60
CA MET A 1 15.01 -12.19 -1.83
C MET A 1 15.88 -11.20 -1.04
N MET A 2 16.65 -11.62 -0.02
CA MET A 2 17.36 -10.69 0.88
C MET A 2 18.39 -9.77 0.21
N VAL A 3 19.14 -10.28 -0.77
CA VAL A 3 20.07 -9.46 -1.57
C VAL A 3 19.31 -8.36 -2.32
N GLU A 4 18.17 -8.68 -2.91
CA GLU A 4 17.34 -7.72 -3.64
C GLU A 4 16.72 -6.67 -2.71
N LEU A 5 16.26 -7.08 -1.53
CA LEU A 5 15.77 -6.13 -0.53
C LEU A 5 16.87 -5.15 -0.11
N ASN A 6 18.10 -5.63 0.11
CA ASN A 6 19.23 -4.78 0.40
C ASN A 6 19.57 -3.83 -0.76
N ARG A 7 19.49 -4.29 -2.02
CA ARG A 7 19.62 -3.40 -3.19
C ARG A 7 18.60 -2.26 -3.15
N LEU A 8 17.35 -2.55 -2.81
CA LEU A 8 16.30 -1.53 -2.67
C LEU A 8 16.61 -0.54 -1.54
N ILE A 9 17.09 -1.02 -0.39
CA ILE A 9 17.50 -0.16 0.74
C ILE A 9 18.67 0.75 0.34
N GLN A 10 19.69 0.20 -0.34
CA GLN A 10 20.86 0.98 -0.79
C GLN A 10 20.49 2.04 -1.82
N LYS A 11 19.56 1.73 -2.74
CA LYS A 11 19.18 2.65 -3.81
C LYS A 11 18.68 3.99 -3.27
N GLU A 12 17.87 3.93 -2.21
CA GLU A 12 17.18 5.11 -1.68
C GLU A 12 17.90 5.73 -0.46
N TYR A 13 18.60 4.91 0.36
CA TYR A 13 19.23 5.35 1.62
C TYR A 13 20.65 4.79 1.84
N SER A 14 21.46 4.64 0.78
CA SER A 14 22.86 4.18 0.86
C SER A 14 23.73 4.95 1.88
N PHE A 15 23.40 6.21 2.17
CA PHE A 15 24.15 7.01 3.15
C PHE A 15 23.88 6.61 4.61
N LEU A 16 22.66 6.18 4.95
CA LEU A 16 22.27 5.75 6.30
C LEU A 16 22.52 4.26 6.53
N TYR A 17 22.28 3.42 5.52
CA TYR A 17 22.29 1.97 5.67
C TYR A 17 23.46 1.32 4.93
N LYS A 18 24.69 1.82 5.07
CA LYS A 18 25.87 1.25 4.36
C LYS A 18 26.09 -0.24 4.65
N GLN A 19 25.65 -0.68 5.82
CA GLN A 19 25.76 -2.05 6.31
C GLN A 19 24.70 -2.96 5.72
N TYR A 20 25.10 -4.20 5.45
CA TYR A 20 24.20 -5.25 4.97
C TYR A 20 23.17 -5.59 6.05
N GLN A 21 21.90 -5.70 5.65
CA GLN A 21 20.78 -6.04 6.50
C GLN A 21 20.48 -7.53 6.39
N LYS A 22 20.62 -8.26 7.51
CA LYS A 22 20.20 -9.66 7.62
C LYS A 22 18.78 -9.76 8.14
N LEU A 23 18.13 -10.88 7.81
CA LEU A 23 16.83 -11.24 8.39
C LEU A 23 17.03 -11.57 9.88
N LYS A 24 16.31 -10.85 10.75
CA LYS A 24 16.28 -11.12 12.20
C LYS A 24 15.10 -12.03 12.56
N THR A 25 13.89 -11.64 12.16
CA THR A 25 12.68 -12.39 12.49
C THR A 25 11.63 -12.24 11.41
N VAL A 26 10.96 -13.35 11.06
CA VAL A 26 9.74 -13.33 10.25
C VAL A 26 8.57 -13.20 11.21
N LEU A 27 7.83 -12.10 11.12
CA LEU A 27 6.66 -11.85 11.97
C LEU A 27 5.44 -12.59 11.45
N GLN A 28 5.26 -12.60 10.13
CA GLN A 28 4.15 -13.29 9.46
C GLN A 28 4.52 -13.53 8.00
N ALA A 29 4.13 -14.69 7.49
CA ALA A 29 4.32 -15.10 6.10
C ALA A 29 3.06 -15.80 5.61
N GLU A 30 2.53 -15.38 4.46
CA GLU A 30 1.33 -15.96 3.86
C GLU A 30 1.53 -16.15 2.37
N LYS A 31 1.08 -17.31 1.86
CA LYS A 31 0.88 -17.55 0.44
C LYS A 31 -0.53 -17.08 0.06
N CYS A 32 -0.64 -16.10 -0.82
CA CYS A 32 -1.90 -15.45 -1.17
C CYS A 32 -2.59 -16.05 -2.40
N ASP A 33 -1.80 -16.48 -3.38
CA ASP A 33 -2.22 -17.25 -4.53
C ASP A 33 -1.08 -18.21 -4.94
N ASP A 34 -1.21 -18.89 -6.08
CA ASP A 34 -0.21 -19.86 -6.54
C ASP A 34 1.20 -19.29 -6.72
N THR A 35 1.30 -17.99 -7.01
CA THR A 35 2.53 -17.28 -7.36
C THR A 35 2.89 -16.17 -6.37
N THR A 36 1.96 -15.67 -5.56
CA THR A 36 2.14 -14.45 -4.75
C THR A 36 2.29 -14.80 -3.27
N ASN A 37 3.38 -14.32 -2.65
CA ASN A 37 3.58 -14.41 -1.20
C ASN A 37 3.67 -13.02 -0.57
N VAL A 38 3.27 -12.92 0.69
CA VAL A 38 3.43 -11.71 1.50
C VAL A 38 4.16 -12.05 2.78
N TYR A 39 5.13 -11.20 3.14
CA TYR A 39 5.93 -11.32 4.35
C TYR A 39 5.92 -10.02 5.14
N THR A 40 5.94 -10.14 6.46
CA THR A 40 6.39 -9.07 7.35
C THR A 40 7.60 -9.56 8.12
N VAL A 41 8.69 -8.80 8.05
CA VAL A 41 9.99 -9.19 8.59
C VAL A 41 10.62 -8.05 9.37
N THR A 42 11.47 -8.39 10.33
CA THR A 42 12.42 -7.47 10.96
C THR A 42 13.82 -7.82 10.50
N LEU A 43 14.62 -6.79 10.30
CA LEU A 43 16.00 -6.87 9.84
C LEU A 43 16.93 -6.38 10.95
N GLN A 44 18.19 -6.83 10.87
CA GLN A 44 19.27 -6.39 11.73
C GLN A 44 20.49 -6.00 10.90
N ASN A 45 21.22 -5.00 11.40
CA ASN A 45 22.48 -4.59 10.81
C ASN A 45 23.54 -5.67 11.01
N THR A 46 24.49 -5.67 10.10
CA THR A 46 25.70 -6.48 10.19
C THR A 46 26.95 -5.61 10.07
N ASP A 47 28.10 -6.18 10.37
CA ASP A 47 29.42 -5.55 10.17
C ASP A 47 29.84 -5.49 8.69
N CYS A 48 29.20 -6.27 7.82
CA CYS A 48 29.48 -6.30 6.39
C CYS A 48 28.99 -5.05 5.65
N GLU A 49 29.77 -4.63 4.65
CA GLU A 49 29.31 -3.65 3.67
C GLU A 49 28.27 -4.25 2.72
N SER A 50 27.15 -3.55 2.53
CA SER A 50 26.08 -3.96 1.62
C SER A 50 26.58 -4.19 0.20
N LYS A 51 27.49 -3.34 -0.28
CA LYS A 51 27.99 -3.37 -1.66
C LYS A 51 28.66 -4.71 -2.00
N LEU A 52 29.54 -5.19 -1.11
CA LEU A 52 30.26 -6.45 -1.30
C LEU A 52 29.32 -7.65 -1.42
N ILE A 53 28.29 -7.69 -0.58
CA ILE A 53 27.30 -8.78 -0.60
C ILE A 53 26.42 -8.71 -1.84
N ILE A 54 26.01 -7.50 -2.24
CA ILE A 54 25.20 -7.24 -3.43
C ILE A 54 25.90 -7.66 -4.73
N GLU A 55 27.23 -7.54 -4.77
CA GLU A 55 28.12 -7.89 -5.88
C GLU A 55 28.49 -9.39 -5.92
N GLY A 56 28.09 -10.17 -4.91
CA GLY A 56 28.22 -11.64 -4.91
C GLY A 56 29.07 -12.23 -3.79
N SER A 57 29.59 -11.41 -2.87
CA SER A 57 30.30 -11.93 -1.70
C SER A 57 29.34 -12.69 -0.77
N PRO A 58 29.78 -13.78 -0.13
CA PRO A 58 28.92 -14.57 0.74
C PRO A 58 28.59 -13.80 2.03
N ALA A 59 27.31 -13.81 2.41
CA ALA A 59 26.83 -13.17 3.64
C ALA A 59 27.11 -14.00 4.92
N THR A 60 27.74 -15.17 4.79
CA THR A 60 27.97 -16.12 5.91
C THR A 60 28.88 -15.55 6.98
N ASN A 61 29.80 -14.66 6.61
CA ASN A 61 30.82 -14.12 7.51
C ASN A 61 30.40 -12.81 8.20
N CYS A 62 29.20 -12.31 7.90
CA CYS A 62 28.72 -11.06 8.48
C CYS A 62 28.22 -11.32 9.90
N SER A 63 28.86 -10.67 10.88
CA SER A 63 28.46 -10.69 12.28
C SER A 63 27.33 -9.71 12.53
N ASP A 64 26.46 -10.05 13.47
CA ASP A 64 25.35 -9.19 13.85
C ASP A 64 25.85 -8.00 14.66
N VAL A 65 25.36 -6.81 14.32
CA VAL A 65 25.65 -5.57 15.06
C VAL A 65 24.39 -5.13 15.79
N GLU A 66 24.48 -5.01 17.10
CA GLU A 66 23.34 -4.60 17.92
C GLU A 66 22.97 -3.14 17.59
N HIS A 67 21.70 -2.95 17.24
CA HIS A 67 21.20 -1.64 16.85
C HIS A 67 19.87 -1.34 17.54
N HIS A 68 19.73 -0.12 18.05
CA HIS A 68 18.58 0.30 18.85
C HIS A 68 17.29 0.46 18.02
N HIS A 69 17.38 0.43 16.69
CA HIS A 69 16.28 0.73 15.77
C HIS A 69 16.20 -0.26 14.60
N PRO A 70 15.66 -1.47 14.81
CA PRO A 70 15.55 -2.47 13.75
C PRO A 70 14.61 -2.00 12.63
N LEU A 71 15.05 -2.17 11.38
CA LEU A 71 14.24 -1.92 10.20
C LEU A 71 13.21 -3.05 10.08
N SER A 72 11.92 -2.72 9.92
CA SER A 72 10.91 -3.74 9.60
C SER A 72 10.30 -3.47 8.23
N CYS A 73 9.94 -4.55 7.53
CA CYS A 73 9.51 -4.51 6.14
C CYS A 73 8.26 -5.35 5.92
N SER A 74 7.34 -4.83 5.12
CA SER A 74 6.26 -5.57 4.45
C SER A 74 6.72 -5.84 3.02
N ILE A 75 6.69 -7.10 2.57
CA ILE A 75 7.23 -7.53 1.28
C ILE A 75 6.15 -8.32 0.56
N LEU A 76 5.87 -7.93 -0.68
CA LEU A 76 5.05 -8.67 -1.64
C LEU A 76 5.99 -9.25 -2.69
N SER A 77 6.00 -10.56 -2.83
CA SER A 77 6.82 -11.27 -3.81
C SER A 77 5.99 -12.07 -4.79
N LYS A 78 6.60 -12.36 -5.94
CA LYS A 78 6.05 -13.25 -6.95
C LYS A 78 7.07 -14.33 -7.28
N VAL A 79 6.66 -15.59 -7.22
CA VAL A 79 7.42 -16.77 -7.61
C VAL A 79 7.20 -17.00 -9.10
N ALA A 80 8.26 -16.87 -9.90
CA ALA A 80 8.26 -17.27 -11.29
C ALA A 80 9.29 -18.40 -11.47
N SER A 81 8.77 -19.61 -11.73
CA SER A 81 9.49 -20.87 -12.00
C SER A 81 10.53 -21.32 -10.96
N ALA A 82 11.61 -20.58 -10.74
CA ALA A 82 12.68 -20.90 -9.79
C ALA A 82 13.12 -19.71 -8.91
N ASP A 83 12.78 -18.48 -9.31
CA ASP A 83 13.22 -17.27 -8.62
C ASP A 83 12.05 -16.49 -8.02
N GLU A 84 12.16 -16.16 -6.74
CA GLU A 84 11.23 -15.30 -6.04
C GLU A 84 11.65 -13.83 -6.17
N LYS A 85 10.83 -13.04 -6.86
CA LYS A 85 11.06 -11.62 -7.14
C LYS A 85 10.22 -10.74 -6.22
N ILE A 86 10.83 -9.71 -5.66
CA ILE A 86 10.10 -8.65 -4.94
C ILE A 86 9.34 -7.80 -5.97
N ILE A 87 8.01 -7.75 -5.86
CA ILE A 87 7.13 -6.93 -6.69
C ILE A 87 6.51 -5.76 -5.91
N GLY A 88 6.69 -5.76 -4.60
CA GLY A 88 6.28 -4.68 -3.71
C GLY A 88 7.02 -4.74 -2.38
N ALA A 89 7.35 -3.59 -1.81
CA ALA A 89 8.02 -3.52 -0.52
C ALA A 89 7.75 -2.19 0.18
N TYR A 90 7.56 -2.23 1.49
CA TYR A 90 7.51 -1.06 2.36
C TYR A 90 8.34 -1.32 3.60
N CYS A 91 9.38 -0.51 3.85
CA CYS A 91 10.24 -0.65 5.02
C CYS A 91 10.33 0.66 5.80
N SER A 92 10.26 0.57 7.12
CA SER A 92 10.49 1.70 8.02
C SER A 92 10.97 1.23 9.39
N VAL A 93 11.61 2.14 10.13
CA VAL A 93 12.09 1.89 11.48
C VAL A 93 10.89 1.75 12.42
N GLY A 94 10.89 0.72 13.27
CA GLY A 94 9.83 0.53 14.27
C GLY A 94 8.47 0.07 13.71
N LEU A 95 8.41 -0.29 12.43
CA LEU A 95 7.20 -0.71 11.73
C LEU A 95 6.57 -2.00 12.30
N GLU A 96 7.34 -2.82 13.01
CA GLU A 96 6.88 -4.03 13.72
C GLU A 96 5.59 -3.81 14.51
N LYS A 97 5.48 -2.67 15.20
CA LYS A 97 4.33 -2.35 16.07
C LYS A 97 3.05 -2.07 15.28
N SER A 98 3.18 -1.66 14.02
CA SER A 98 2.05 -1.34 13.14
C SER A 98 1.56 -2.55 12.35
N PHE A 99 2.26 -3.70 12.43
CA PHE A 99 1.80 -4.91 11.74
C PHE A 99 0.65 -5.59 12.50
N PRO A 100 -0.44 -5.94 11.79
CA PRO A 100 -1.63 -6.46 12.44
C PRO A 100 -1.46 -7.96 12.77
N LYS A 101 -1.24 -8.26 14.05
CA LYS A 101 -1.00 -9.63 14.55
C LYS A 101 -2.14 -10.65 14.31
N LYS A 102 -3.36 -10.20 14.00
CA LYS A 102 -4.57 -11.06 13.88
C LYS A 102 -5.27 -10.96 12.51
N LYS A 103 -4.74 -10.18 11.57
CA LYS A 103 -5.36 -10.02 10.25
C LYS A 103 -4.51 -10.74 9.20
N SER A 104 -5.17 -11.34 8.22
CA SER A 104 -4.48 -11.92 7.06
C SER A 104 -3.84 -10.81 6.24
N LEU A 105 -2.53 -10.92 6.03
CA LEU A 105 -1.77 -10.03 5.16
C LEU A 105 -2.24 -10.13 3.72
N CYS A 106 -2.63 -11.31 3.25
CA CYS A 106 -3.18 -11.45 1.90
C CYS A 106 -4.47 -10.64 1.72
N LYS A 107 -5.36 -10.62 2.73
CA LYS A 107 -6.58 -9.79 2.69
C LYS A 107 -6.25 -8.30 2.69
N LEU A 108 -5.26 -7.87 3.47
CA LEU A 108 -4.85 -6.47 3.56
C LEU A 108 -4.09 -5.99 2.31
N SER A 109 -3.38 -6.91 1.66
CA SER A 109 -2.67 -6.69 0.40
C SER A 109 -3.58 -6.86 -0.81
N ARG A 110 -4.85 -7.26 -0.67
CA ARG A 110 -5.77 -7.39 -1.83
C ARG A 110 -6.20 -6.01 -2.30
N TYR A 111 -6.12 -5.75 -3.59
CA TYR A 111 -6.73 -4.56 -4.18
C TYR A 111 -8.26 -4.74 -4.27
N PRO A 112 -9.07 -3.80 -3.78
CA PRO A 112 -10.53 -3.92 -3.83
C PRO A 112 -11.04 -4.08 -5.27
N GLY A 113 -11.95 -5.02 -5.51
CA GLY A 113 -12.60 -5.20 -6.80
C GLY A 113 -11.77 -5.93 -7.87
N GLU A 114 -10.49 -6.22 -7.63
CA GLU A 114 -9.66 -7.03 -8.53
C GLU A 114 -9.01 -8.21 -7.81
N GLU A 115 -8.54 -9.19 -8.59
CA GLU A 115 -7.69 -10.29 -8.10
C GLU A 115 -6.21 -9.90 -8.04
N LYS A 116 -5.91 -8.61 -7.92
CA LYS A 116 -4.53 -8.11 -7.85
C LYS A 116 -4.13 -7.79 -6.42
N PHE A 117 -2.84 -7.85 -6.16
CA PHE A 117 -2.24 -7.48 -4.88
C PHE A 117 -1.57 -6.10 -4.97
N LYS A 118 -1.64 -5.37 -3.86
CA LYS A 118 -0.93 -4.14 -3.59
C LYS A 118 0.06 -4.37 -2.46
N THR A 119 1.08 -3.54 -2.39
CA THR A 119 2.04 -3.55 -1.26
C THR A 119 1.31 -3.15 0.01
N PHE A 120 1.38 -3.96 1.07
CA PHE A 120 0.75 -3.56 2.32
C PHE A 120 1.55 -2.45 3.01
N VAL A 121 0.86 -1.32 3.27
CA VAL A 121 1.36 -0.17 4.02
C VAL A 121 0.37 0.06 5.17
N PRO A 122 0.81 -0.02 6.45
CA PRO A 122 -0.06 0.29 7.57
C PRO A 122 -0.55 1.74 7.52
N GLU A 123 -1.79 1.96 7.96
CA GLU A 123 -2.46 3.25 7.84
C GLU A 123 -1.74 4.35 8.64
N GLU A 124 -1.20 3.97 9.81
CA GLU A 124 -0.51 4.85 10.75
C GLU A 124 0.76 5.48 10.17
N VAL A 125 1.38 4.81 9.19
CA VAL A 125 2.65 5.23 8.55
C VAL A 125 2.48 5.54 7.06
N SER A 126 1.24 5.58 6.60
CA SER A 126 0.92 5.79 5.19
C SER A 126 1.23 7.22 4.73
N SER A 127 1.21 8.21 5.63
CA SER A 127 1.51 9.61 5.33
C SER A 127 2.81 9.79 4.55
N TRP A 128 2.82 10.69 3.55
CA TRP A 128 4.03 11.03 2.79
C TRP A 128 5.14 11.65 3.64
N PHE A 129 4.77 12.24 4.78
CA PHE A 129 5.71 12.83 5.75
C PHE A 129 6.37 11.78 6.64
N HIS A 130 5.90 10.53 6.63
CA HIS A 130 6.57 9.45 7.34
C HIS A 130 7.78 8.98 6.55
N ASP A 131 8.90 8.75 7.24
CA ASP A 131 10.14 8.23 6.66
C ASP A 131 9.94 6.78 6.24
N ALA A 132 9.86 6.58 4.92
CA ALA A 132 9.82 5.26 4.31
C ALA A 132 11.20 4.96 3.72
N ILE A 133 11.91 4.01 4.33
CA ILE A 133 13.25 3.58 3.89
C ILE A 133 13.18 2.85 2.56
N VAL A 134 12.13 2.04 2.38
CA VAL A 134 11.82 1.43 1.08
C VAL A 134 10.35 1.67 0.81
N TYR A 135 10.03 2.13 -0.38
CA TYR A 135 8.66 2.15 -0.88
C TYR A 135 8.61 1.78 -2.37
N VAL A 136 8.27 0.53 -2.62
CA VAL A 136 8.04 -0.03 -3.94
C VAL A 136 6.56 -0.40 -4.02
N PRO A 137 5.69 0.49 -4.53
CA PRO A 137 4.29 0.16 -4.76
C PRO A 137 4.13 -0.74 -6.00
N THR A 138 3.05 -1.52 -6.00
CA THR A 138 2.72 -2.40 -7.13
C THR A 138 2.01 -1.61 -8.24
N GLY A 139 2.23 -2.01 -9.50
CA GLY A 139 1.59 -1.40 -10.67
C GLY A 139 2.55 -0.62 -11.56
N ASN A 140 2.01 -0.07 -12.63
CA ASN A 140 2.80 0.69 -13.61
C ASN A 140 2.82 2.16 -13.22
N ARG A 141 4.02 2.71 -12.97
CA ARG A 141 4.17 4.14 -12.75
C ARG A 141 3.76 4.89 -14.03
N PRO A 142 2.90 5.90 -13.94
CA PRO A 142 2.62 6.77 -15.07
C PRO A 142 3.91 7.49 -15.52
N LEU A 143 3.98 7.86 -16.80
CA LEU A 143 5.13 8.57 -17.37
C LEU A 143 5.41 9.86 -16.58
N SER A 144 6.70 10.17 -16.35
CA SER A 144 7.13 11.23 -15.42
C SER A 144 6.70 12.65 -15.81
N ASN A 145 6.27 12.84 -17.07
CA ASN A 145 5.76 14.13 -17.57
C ASN A 145 4.31 14.41 -17.16
N SER A 146 3.68 13.49 -16.41
CA SER A 146 2.32 13.67 -15.95
C SER A 146 2.32 14.48 -14.64
N MET A 147 1.63 15.61 -14.67
CA MET A 147 1.50 16.58 -13.58
C MET A 147 0.58 16.06 -12.46
N HIS A 148 0.79 14.81 -12.03
CA HIS A 148 -0.09 14.13 -11.09
C HIS A 148 0.49 14.19 -9.69
N SER A 149 -0.36 14.66 -8.77
CA SER A 149 -0.03 14.74 -7.35
C SER A 149 -0.09 13.35 -6.71
N ASN A 150 0.79 13.17 -5.74
CA ASN A 150 0.70 12.07 -4.79
C ASN A 150 -0.69 11.99 -4.17
N ASN A 151 -1.18 10.78 -3.89
CA ASN A 151 -2.47 10.60 -3.23
C ASN A 151 -2.46 11.34 -1.88
N TYR A 152 -3.38 12.27 -1.64
CA TYR A 152 -3.41 13.07 -0.41
C TYR A 152 -3.58 12.22 0.86
N ARG A 153 -4.09 10.99 0.75
CA ARG A 153 -4.20 10.02 1.86
C ARG A 153 -2.88 9.32 2.19
N GLY A 154 -1.79 9.62 1.50
CA GLY A 154 -0.53 8.93 1.67
C GLY A 154 -0.31 7.77 0.70
N ARG A 155 0.67 6.95 1.04
CA ARG A 155 1.11 5.75 0.34
C ARG A 155 0.07 4.64 0.50
N GLN A 156 -0.54 4.25 -0.61
CA GLN A 156 -1.56 3.20 -0.63
C GLN A 156 -1.04 1.82 -1.07
N GLY A 157 0.24 1.74 -1.46
CA GLY A 157 0.87 0.49 -1.89
C GLY A 157 0.63 0.11 -3.35
N ILE A 158 -0.01 0.98 -4.11
CA ILE A 158 -0.30 0.84 -5.53
C ILE A 158 0.02 2.14 -6.27
N VAL A 159 0.39 2.03 -7.54
CA VAL A 159 0.57 3.16 -8.48
C VAL A 159 -0.16 2.90 -9.79
N GLY A 160 -0.49 3.99 -10.48
CA GLY A 160 -1.26 3.96 -11.71
C GLY A 160 -2.76 4.20 -11.47
N LEU A 161 -3.57 3.81 -12.45
CA LEU A 161 -5.01 4.07 -12.47
C LEU A 161 -5.82 3.12 -11.58
N GLY A 162 -5.35 1.88 -11.39
CA GLY A 162 -6.19 0.83 -10.82
C GLY A 162 -7.50 0.70 -11.60
N MET A 163 -8.63 0.76 -10.91
CA MET A 163 -9.98 0.76 -11.50
C MET A 163 -10.53 2.17 -11.79
N LEU A 164 -9.75 3.23 -11.61
CA LEU A 164 -10.22 4.61 -11.80
C LEU A 164 -10.20 5.02 -13.28
N PRO A 165 -11.14 5.88 -13.72
CA PRO A 165 -11.24 6.32 -15.11
C PRO A 165 -10.09 7.24 -15.55
N HIS A 166 -9.49 7.97 -14.61
CA HIS A 166 -8.32 8.84 -14.85
C HIS A 166 -7.50 9.03 -13.58
N LEU A 167 -6.27 9.52 -13.74
CA LEU A 167 -5.37 9.81 -12.61
C LEU A 167 -5.85 11.06 -11.84
N GLY A 168 -5.52 11.11 -10.56
CA GLY A 168 -5.88 12.22 -9.68
C GLY A 168 -7.28 12.11 -9.08
N ALA A 169 -7.86 13.27 -8.76
CA ALA A 169 -9.14 13.34 -8.04
C ALA A 169 -10.31 12.90 -8.93
N VAL A 170 -10.96 11.79 -8.58
CA VAL A 170 -12.22 11.36 -9.19
C VAL A 170 -13.39 11.94 -8.39
N GLN A 171 -14.14 12.86 -8.98
CA GLN A 171 -15.28 13.48 -8.32
C GLN A 171 -16.54 12.62 -8.53
N MET A 172 -17.24 12.34 -7.43
CA MET A 172 -18.58 11.75 -7.46
C MET A 172 -19.57 12.74 -6.87
N ASN A 173 -20.73 12.90 -7.50
CA ASN A 173 -21.81 13.68 -6.93
C ASN A 173 -22.80 12.73 -6.25
N VAL A 174 -23.16 13.05 -5.01
CA VAL A 174 -24.13 12.28 -4.25
C VAL A 174 -25.34 13.18 -4.07
N VAL A 175 -26.46 12.79 -4.67
CA VAL A 175 -27.72 13.52 -4.54
C VAL A 175 -28.53 12.84 -3.45
N THR A 176 -28.75 13.56 -2.35
CA THR A 176 -29.60 13.07 -1.26
C THR A 176 -30.90 13.84 -1.28
N ILE A 177 -32.02 13.14 -1.47
CA ILE A 177 -33.34 13.74 -1.50
C ILE A 177 -34.00 13.52 -0.14
N PHE A 178 -34.41 14.61 0.49
CA PHE A 178 -35.10 14.61 1.76
C PHE A 178 -36.54 15.10 1.58
N ARG A 179 -37.49 14.51 2.31
CA ARG A 179 -38.82 15.09 2.48
C ARG A 179 -39.21 15.14 3.94
N LYS A 180 -39.96 16.17 4.32
CA LYS A 180 -40.52 16.30 5.66
C LYS A 180 -41.91 15.67 5.68
N ASN A 181 -42.15 14.76 6.62
CA ASN A 181 -43.44 14.13 6.84
C ASN A 181 -43.87 14.39 8.31
N GLY A 182 -44.57 15.50 8.53
CA GLY A 182 -44.89 15.97 9.88
C GLY A 182 -43.63 16.31 10.69
N LYS A 183 -43.36 15.53 11.75
CA LYS A 183 -42.17 15.68 12.61
C LYS A 183 -40.97 14.82 12.17
N THR A 184 -41.13 13.95 11.17
CA THR A 184 -40.05 13.09 10.69
C THR A 184 -39.46 13.62 9.38
N THR A 185 -38.19 13.32 9.16
CA THR A 185 -37.50 13.53 7.88
C THR A 185 -37.26 12.18 7.26
N GLU A 186 -37.70 12.02 6.02
CA GLU A 186 -37.51 10.81 5.23
C GLU A 186 -36.44 11.07 4.16
N VAL A 187 -35.61 10.06 3.90
CA VAL A 187 -34.49 10.13 2.94
C VAL A 187 -34.73 9.12 1.83
N LEU A 188 -34.71 9.59 0.58
CA LEU A 188 -34.73 8.68 -0.56
C LEU A 188 -33.46 7.83 -0.56
N SER A 189 -33.64 6.52 -0.47
CA SER A 189 -32.55 5.54 -0.43
C SER A 189 -32.82 4.42 -1.42
N LEU A 190 -31.75 3.79 -1.90
CA LEU A 190 -31.80 2.56 -2.69
C LEU A 190 -31.60 1.36 -1.75
N ILE A 191 -32.25 0.25 -2.07
CA ILE A 191 -31.96 -1.04 -1.44
C ILE A 191 -31.11 -1.81 -2.44
N ASN A 192 -29.89 -2.17 -2.05
CA ASN A 192 -29.03 -2.96 -2.93
C ASN A 192 -29.43 -4.45 -2.93
N ALA A 193 -28.79 -5.25 -3.77
CA ALA A 193 -29.07 -6.69 -3.89
C ALA A 193 -28.87 -7.48 -2.58
N ASN A 194 -28.12 -6.94 -1.62
CA ASN A 194 -27.87 -7.54 -0.31
C ASN A 194 -28.82 -7.02 0.77
N GLY A 195 -29.83 -6.22 0.40
CA GLY A 195 -30.81 -5.65 1.32
C GLY A 195 -30.29 -4.47 2.15
N SER A 196 -29.07 -3.98 1.90
CA SER A 196 -28.56 -2.81 2.63
C SER A 196 -29.04 -1.50 1.99
N ILE A 197 -29.36 -0.54 2.85
CA ILE A 197 -29.82 0.79 2.48
C ILE A 197 -28.61 1.64 2.05
N GLU A 198 -28.66 2.21 0.84
CA GLU A 198 -27.63 3.08 0.29
C GLU A 198 -28.22 4.41 -0.20
N ILE A 199 -27.42 5.48 -0.12
CA ILE A 199 -27.78 6.76 -0.74
C ILE A 199 -27.61 6.64 -2.26
N PRO A 200 -28.54 7.15 -3.09
CA PRO A 200 -28.36 7.20 -4.54
C PRO A 200 -27.07 7.96 -4.91
N LYS A 201 -26.13 7.26 -5.56
CA LYS A 201 -24.87 7.84 -6.05
C LYS A 201 -24.96 7.97 -7.56
N VAL A 202 -24.60 9.13 -8.11
CA VAL A 202 -24.51 9.33 -9.56
C VAL A 202 -23.10 9.80 -9.91
N VAL A 203 -22.36 8.97 -10.62
CA VAL A 203 -21.09 9.38 -11.24
C VAL A 203 -21.46 10.27 -12.44
N THR A 204 -21.48 11.58 -12.23
CA THR A 204 -21.99 12.53 -13.23
C THR A 204 -20.85 13.07 -14.09
N TYR A 205 -20.93 12.82 -15.40
CA TYR A 205 -20.56 13.82 -16.40
C TYR A 205 -21.80 14.73 -16.54
N LEU A 206 -21.66 16.06 -16.42
CA LEU A 206 -22.75 17.09 -16.44
C LEU A 206 -23.97 16.66 -17.31
N LEU A 207 -25.23 16.76 -16.88
CA LEU A 207 -26.02 17.99 -16.63
C LEU A 207 -27.41 17.53 -16.14
N ILE A 208 -27.89 17.93 -14.96
CA ILE A 208 -29.34 17.93 -14.66
C ILE A 208 -29.67 19.15 -13.80
N CYS A 209 -30.43 20.08 -14.38
CA CYS A 209 -31.05 21.20 -13.68
C CYS A 209 -32.35 20.73 -13.04
N PHE A 210 -32.45 20.73 -11.72
CA PHE A 210 -33.64 21.04 -10.93
C PHE A 210 -33.20 21.42 -9.52
N TRP A 211 -33.99 22.24 -8.81
CA TRP A 211 -33.70 22.74 -7.46
C TRP A 211 -33.50 21.57 -6.47
N ILE A 212 -32.26 21.12 -6.36
CA ILE A 212 -31.80 20.04 -5.50
C ILE A 212 -30.65 20.62 -4.69
N THR A 213 -30.71 20.49 -3.37
CA THR A 213 -29.57 20.82 -2.50
C THR A 213 -28.47 19.77 -2.76
N LEU A 214 -27.53 20.09 -3.66
CA LEU A 214 -26.38 19.24 -3.96
C LEU A 214 -25.40 19.27 -2.79
N CYS A 215 -25.26 18.13 -2.10
CA CYS A 215 -24.14 17.92 -1.18
C CYS A 215 -22.97 17.33 -1.97
N LYS A 216 -21.90 18.11 -2.13
CA LYS A 216 -20.70 17.68 -2.86
C LYS A 216 -19.85 16.79 -1.95
N LEU A 217 -19.88 15.49 -2.18
CA LEU A 217 -19.14 14.50 -1.40
C LEU A 217 -17.95 14.02 -2.22
N THR A 218 -16.74 14.46 -1.85
CA THR A 218 -15.54 14.05 -2.58
C THR A 218 -15.03 12.74 -1.99
N MET A 219 -15.34 11.63 -2.66
CA MET A 219 -14.76 10.32 -2.37
C MET A 219 -13.49 10.12 -3.18
N PHE A 220 -12.45 9.58 -2.53
CA PHE A 220 -11.20 9.26 -3.17
C PHE A 220 -10.80 7.84 -2.78
N TYR A 221 -10.37 7.04 -3.75
CA TYR A 221 -9.85 5.69 -3.55
C TYR A 221 -8.32 5.71 -3.54
#